data_AF-F2NTM8-F1
#
_entry.id   AF-F2NTM8-F1
#
_cell.length_a   1.000
_cell.length_b   1.000
_cell.length_c   1.000
_cell.angle_alpha   90.00
_cell.angle_beta   90.00
_cell.angle_gamma   90.00
#
_symmetry.space_group_name_H-M   'P 1'
#
loop_
_entity.id
_entity.type
_entity.pdbx_description
1 polymer ?
#
loop_
_entity_poly.entity_id
_entity_poly.type
_entity_poly.pdbx_seq_one_letter_code
_entity_poly.pdbx_strand_id
1 'polypeptide(L)'
;MDYEHNDFIKLVSGTVAFSLFFVALCVCTLVFIPAEKPVENTVASENAKSKAFQEQTVNYESLFDKEYPELVIENRKKDDAGLVLYKQPQSRAAVEWYYSRVVNSREVAQAVLQSAEEFNIPLSLAFALAHTESNFKVTAMHKNTNGSIDRGLFQLNNTSFPKLEESDFYDPKTSAHYGLSHLRFCLNTAGNEIAALAMYNAGANKVRKNSTPQITLDYISKIQNYKRDLEDNFAVEVLALYNTETQKNLLAKKF
;
A
#
# COMPACT_ATOMS: atom_id res chain seq x y z
N MET A 1 -35.65 44.22 -21.96
CA MET A 1 -34.59 43.19 -22.00
C MET A 1 -33.41 43.71 -21.17
N ASP A 2 -33.63 44.00 -19.88
CA ASP A 2 -32.61 44.68 -19.04
C ASP A 2 -32.38 43.97 -17.70
N TYR A 3 -33.05 42.84 -17.47
CA TYR A 3 -32.95 42.09 -16.22
C TYR A 3 -31.79 41.09 -16.21
N GLU A 4 -31.46 40.45 -17.34
CA GLU A 4 -30.41 39.42 -17.37
C GLU A 4 -28.97 39.98 -17.36
N HIS A 5 -28.77 41.24 -17.76
CA HIS A 5 -27.44 41.82 -17.81
C HIS A 5 -26.89 42.17 -16.42
N ASN A 6 -27.76 42.50 -15.46
CA ASN A 6 -27.36 42.91 -14.12
C ASN A 6 -26.97 41.74 -13.19
N ASP A 7 -27.54 40.55 -13.41
CA ASP A 7 -27.21 39.37 -12.60
C ASP A 7 -25.88 38.74 -13.01
N PHE A 8 -25.52 38.80 -14.29
CA PHE A 8 -24.21 38.35 -14.76
C PHE A 8 -23.05 39.18 -14.18
N ILE A 9 -23.21 40.51 -14.11
CA ILE A 9 -22.19 41.40 -13.55
C ILE A 9 -22.03 41.22 -12.04
N LYS A 10 -23.13 40.94 -11.31
CA LYS A 10 -23.07 40.60 -9.87
C LYS A 10 -22.41 39.24 -9.59
N LEU A 11 -22.62 38.26 -10.47
CA LEU A 11 -21.99 36.94 -10.34
C LEU A 11 -20.47 37.02 -10.57
N VAL A 12 -20.04 37.71 -11.63
CA VAL A 12 -18.62 37.84 -11.99
C VAL A 12 -17.85 38.67 -10.96
N SER A 13 -18.43 39.78 -10.47
CA SER A 13 -17.79 40.62 -9.43
C SER A 13 -17.62 39.92 -8.09
N GLY A 14 -18.54 39.02 -7.71
CA GLY A 14 -18.43 38.19 -6.50
C GLY A 14 -17.28 37.18 -6.56
N THR A 15 -17.11 36.49 -7.69
CA THR A 15 -16.03 35.50 -7.86
C THR A 15 -14.64 36.12 -7.89
N VAL A 16 -14.48 37.32 -8.48
CA VAL A 16 -13.18 38.02 -8.55
C VAL A 16 -12.79 38.58 -7.17
N ALA A 17 -13.76 39.06 -6.38
CA ALA A 17 -13.52 39.52 -5.01
C ALA A 17 -13.12 38.36 -4.06
N PHE A 18 -13.73 37.18 -4.22
CA PHE A 18 -13.43 36.01 -3.39
C PHE A 18 -12.05 35.39 -3.68
N SER A 19 -11.61 35.44 -4.94
CA SER A 19 -10.29 34.93 -5.37
C SER A 19 -9.13 35.87 -4.99
N LEU A 20 -9.34 37.19 -4.99
CA LEU A 20 -8.35 38.16 -4.50
C LEU A 20 -8.11 38.05 -2.98
N PHE A 21 -9.12 37.66 -2.19
CA PHE A 21 -8.98 37.44 -0.75
C PHE A 21 -8.06 36.25 -0.40
N PHE A 22 -8.13 35.15 -1.15
CA PHE A 22 -7.26 33.99 -0.95
C PHE A 22 -5.81 34.23 -1.39
N VAL A 23 -5.58 35.03 -2.45
CA VAL A 23 -4.23 35.41 -2.88
C VAL A 23 -3.55 36.31 -1.84
N ALA A 24 -4.28 37.24 -1.22
CA ALA A 24 -3.74 38.08 -0.13
C ALA A 24 -3.38 37.26 1.12
N LEU A 25 -4.17 36.23 1.46
CA LEU A 25 -3.91 35.30 2.57
C LEU A 25 -2.65 34.45 2.34
N CYS A 26 -2.41 33.99 1.10
CA CYS A 26 -1.19 33.26 0.75
C CYS A 26 0.07 34.14 0.87
N VAL A 27 0.01 35.41 0.48
CA VAL A 27 1.16 36.33 0.56
C VAL A 27 1.49 36.70 2.01
N CYS A 28 0.51 36.78 2.92
CA CYS A 28 0.76 37.04 4.35
C CYS A 28 1.52 35.90 5.07
N THR A 29 1.43 34.65 4.60
CA THR A 29 2.16 33.52 5.22
C THR A 29 3.65 33.45 4.83
N LEU A 30 4.07 34.14 3.77
CA LEU A 30 5.46 34.13 3.30
C LEU A 30 6.35 35.23 3.91
N VAL A 31 5.75 36.23 4.59
CA VAL A 31 6.49 37.40 5.11
C VAL A 31 6.78 37.30 6.62
N PHE A 32 6.15 36.37 7.35
CA PHE A 32 6.23 36.29 8.82
C PHE A 32 6.72 34.95 9.39
N ILE A 33 7.57 34.21 8.67
CA ILE A 33 8.33 33.11 9.27
C ILE A 33 9.67 33.67 9.77
N PRO A 34 9.87 33.84 11.10
CA PRO A 34 11.15 34.28 11.63
C PRO A 34 12.19 33.17 11.44
N ALA A 35 13.35 33.54 10.88
CA ALA A 35 14.49 32.64 10.74
C ALA A 35 15.03 32.26 12.12
N GLU A 36 14.96 30.98 12.48
CA GLU A 36 15.71 30.44 13.62
C GLU A 36 17.22 30.51 13.33
N LYS A 37 17.96 31.14 14.22
CA LYS A 37 19.42 31.23 14.16
C LYS A 37 20.04 29.91 14.66
N PRO A 38 21.19 29.47 14.09
CA PRO A 38 21.84 28.26 14.53
C PRO A 38 22.41 28.47 15.94
N VAL A 39 22.07 27.57 16.86
CA VAL A 39 22.62 27.53 18.21
C VAL A 39 24.03 26.92 18.15
N GLU A 40 25.00 27.75 18.50
CA GLU A 40 26.40 27.39 18.71
C GLU A 40 26.52 26.72 20.09
N ASN A 41 26.72 25.40 20.11
CA ASN A 41 26.95 24.66 21.35
C ASN A 41 28.39 24.85 21.83
N THR A 42 28.56 25.65 22.87
CA THR A 42 29.78 25.71 23.67
C THR A 42 29.90 24.49 24.57
N VAL A 43 31.09 23.88 24.53
CA VAL A 43 31.50 22.69 25.25
C VAL A 43 31.74 23.02 26.73
N ALA A 44 31.10 22.28 27.64
CA ALA A 44 31.59 22.09 29.00
C ALA A 44 31.70 20.58 29.28
N SER A 45 32.94 20.15 29.50
CA SER A 45 33.34 18.76 29.71
C SER A 45 33.20 18.39 31.18
N GLU A 46 32.59 17.24 31.47
CA GLU A 46 33.01 16.41 32.61
C GLU A 46 33.12 14.95 32.16
N ASN A 47 34.32 14.40 32.40
CA ASN A 47 34.77 13.06 32.05
C ASN A 47 34.29 12.02 33.05
N ALA A 48 33.74 10.89 32.56
CA ALA A 48 33.89 9.59 33.22
C ALA A 48 33.77 8.43 32.22
N LYS A 49 34.94 7.94 31.79
CA LYS A 49 35.29 6.66 31.14
C LYS A 49 34.19 5.58 31.09
N SER A 50 33.89 5.04 29.90
CA SER A 50 34.43 3.73 29.47
C SER A 50 33.93 3.25 28.10
N LYS A 51 34.89 2.63 27.37
CA LYS A 51 34.82 1.78 26.16
C LYS A 51 34.38 2.41 24.83
N ALA A 52 35.40 2.65 23.99
CA ALA A 52 35.31 3.05 22.60
C ALA A 52 34.51 2.04 21.76
N PHE A 53 33.43 2.51 21.13
CA PHE A 53 32.85 1.91 19.95
C PHE A 53 33.43 2.65 18.76
N GLN A 54 34.23 1.97 17.91
CA GLN A 54 34.63 2.55 16.64
C GLN A 54 33.40 2.64 15.76
N GLU A 55 32.98 3.86 15.45
CA GLU A 55 31.90 4.15 14.52
C GLU A 55 32.40 3.83 13.12
N GLN A 56 32.15 2.60 12.67
CA GLN A 56 32.38 2.21 11.29
C GLN A 56 31.31 2.91 10.45
N THR A 57 31.71 3.94 9.72
CA THR A 57 30.86 4.63 8.76
C THR A 57 30.49 3.66 7.65
N VAL A 58 29.33 3.02 7.78
CA VAL A 58 28.79 2.14 6.74
C VAL A 58 28.38 3.03 5.58
N ASN A 59 29.16 2.99 4.51
CA ASN A 59 28.80 3.63 3.26
C ASN A 59 27.58 2.90 2.66
N TYR A 60 26.39 3.48 2.84
CA TYR A 60 25.13 2.95 2.33
C TYR A 60 25.08 2.86 0.79
N GLU A 61 25.96 3.56 0.07
CA GLU A 61 26.07 3.45 -1.39
C GLU A 61 26.71 2.12 -1.81
N SER A 62 27.57 1.54 -0.96
CA SER A 62 28.18 0.22 -1.23
C SER A 62 27.22 -0.97 -1.08
N LEU A 63 26.00 -0.74 -0.57
CA LEU A 63 24.93 -1.75 -0.51
C LEU A 63 24.15 -1.87 -1.82
N PHE A 64 24.33 -0.94 -2.76
CA PHE A 64 23.66 -0.95 -4.06
C PHE A 64 24.49 -1.60 -5.19
N ASP A 65 25.77 -1.88 -4.95
CA ASP A 65 26.71 -2.38 -5.97
C ASP A 65 26.87 -3.91 -6.03
N LYS A 66 25.98 -4.67 -5.38
CA LYS A 66 25.90 -6.11 -5.64
C LYS A 66 24.84 -6.35 -6.69
N GLU A 67 25.33 -6.61 -7.90
CA GLU A 67 24.64 -7.28 -8.99
C GLU A 67 23.82 -8.45 -8.44
N TYR A 68 22.52 -8.20 -8.21
CA TYR A 68 21.57 -9.22 -7.78
C TYR A 68 21.41 -10.18 -8.96
N PRO A 69 21.45 -11.51 -8.75
CA PRO A 69 21.33 -12.44 -9.85
C PRO A 69 20.03 -12.15 -10.59
N GLU A 70 20.11 -12.06 -11.92
CA GLU A 70 19.03 -11.70 -12.84
C GLU A 70 17.71 -12.45 -12.52
N LEU A 71 17.82 -13.67 -12.01
CA LEU A 71 16.75 -14.53 -11.51
C LEU A 71 15.91 -13.93 -10.35
N VAL A 72 16.49 -13.11 -9.46
CA VAL A 72 15.78 -12.40 -8.39
C VAL A 72 15.01 -11.19 -8.94
N ILE A 73 15.55 -10.52 -9.96
CA ILE A 73 14.86 -9.41 -10.64
C ILE A 73 13.73 -9.94 -11.53
N GLU A 74 13.93 -11.05 -12.24
CA GLU A 74 12.87 -11.72 -13.00
C GLU A 74 11.75 -12.23 -12.09
N ASN A 75 12.06 -12.84 -10.94
CA ASN A 75 11.04 -13.25 -9.98
C ASN A 75 10.30 -12.05 -9.37
N ARG A 76 11.00 -10.96 -9.02
CA ARG A 76 10.35 -9.72 -8.56
C ARG A 76 9.46 -9.08 -9.63
N LYS A 77 9.87 -9.13 -10.90
CA LYS A 77 9.02 -8.70 -12.03
C LYS A 77 7.80 -9.61 -12.20
N LYS A 78 7.93 -10.91 -11.92
CA LYS A 78 6.82 -11.86 -11.95
C LYS A 78 5.82 -11.61 -10.82
N ASP A 79 6.30 -11.40 -9.59
CA ASP A 79 5.45 -11.10 -8.43
C ASP A 79 4.63 -9.82 -8.62
N ASP A 80 5.19 -8.79 -9.29
CA ASP A 80 4.53 -7.49 -9.47
C ASP A 80 3.82 -7.31 -10.84
N ALA A 81 3.84 -8.33 -11.70
CA ALA A 81 3.34 -8.22 -13.08
C ALA A 81 1.87 -7.79 -13.14
N GLY A 82 1.04 -8.27 -12.20
CA GLY A 82 -0.36 -7.86 -12.09
C GLY A 82 -0.54 -6.37 -11.81
N LEU A 83 0.25 -5.81 -10.89
CA LEU A 83 0.15 -4.40 -10.54
C LEU A 83 0.69 -3.50 -11.66
N VAL A 84 1.76 -3.93 -12.32
CA VAL A 84 2.31 -3.24 -13.50
C VAL A 84 1.26 -3.14 -14.60
N LEU A 85 0.55 -4.24 -14.92
CA LEU A 85 -0.52 -4.22 -15.91
C LEU A 85 -1.74 -3.41 -15.44
N TYR A 86 -2.06 -3.40 -14.15
CA TYR A 86 -3.17 -2.60 -13.64
C TYR A 86 -2.95 -1.10 -13.82
N LYS A 87 -1.71 -0.62 -13.63
CA LYS A 87 -1.32 0.78 -13.81
C LYS A 87 -1.35 1.25 -15.27
N GLN A 88 -1.37 0.33 -16.22
CA GLN A 88 -1.32 0.63 -17.66
C GLN A 88 -2.74 0.74 -18.26
N PRO A 89 -3.08 1.85 -18.96
CA PRO A 89 -4.41 2.03 -19.55
C PRO A 89 -4.84 0.89 -20.48
N GLN A 90 -3.92 0.33 -21.27
CA GLN A 90 -4.22 -0.74 -22.23
C GLN A 90 -4.56 -2.10 -21.60
N SER A 91 -4.12 -2.34 -20.36
CA SER A 91 -4.32 -3.63 -19.66
C SER A 91 -5.21 -3.55 -18.44
N ARG A 92 -5.47 -2.34 -17.91
CA ARG A 92 -6.26 -2.12 -16.70
C ARG A 92 -7.61 -2.83 -16.72
N ALA A 93 -8.36 -2.72 -17.82
CA ALA A 93 -9.70 -3.32 -17.92
C ALA A 93 -9.66 -4.86 -17.84
N ALA A 94 -8.63 -5.49 -18.43
CA ALA A 94 -8.46 -6.94 -18.34
C ALA A 94 -8.12 -7.39 -16.91
N VAL A 95 -7.27 -6.63 -16.21
CA VAL A 95 -6.95 -6.90 -14.79
C VAL A 95 -8.17 -6.72 -13.90
N GLU A 96 -8.91 -5.62 -14.05
CA GLU A 96 -10.16 -5.37 -13.31
C GLU A 96 -11.19 -6.48 -13.55
N TRP A 97 -11.34 -6.92 -14.80
CA TRP A 97 -12.26 -8.00 -15.16
C TRP A 97 -11.83 -9.35 -14.57
N TYR A 98 -10.54 -9.69 -14.63
CA TYR A 98 -10.01 -10.91 -14.02
C TYR A 98 -10.31 -10.96 -12.53
N TYR A 99 -9.90 -9.93 -11.78
CA TYR A 99 -10.08 -9.93 -10.33
C TYR A 99 -11.56 -9.82 -9.93
N SER A 100 -12.40 -9.10 -10.69
CA SER A 100 -13.85 -9.07 -10.45
C SER A 100 -14.48 -10.46 -10.52
N ARG A 101 -14.00 -11.35 -11.40
CA ARG A 101 -14.45 -12.76 -11.45
C ARG A 101 -13.88 -13.57 -10.30
N VAL A 102 -12.60 -13.42 -9.99
CA VAL A 102 -11.94 -14.13 -8.88
C VAL A 102 -12.70 -13.93 -7.56
N VAL A 103 -13.09 -12.68 -7.26
CA VAL A 103 -13.81 -12.36 -6.02
C VAL A 103 -15.32 -12.40 -6.15
N ASN A 104 -15.85 -12.62 -7.37
CA ASN A 104 -17.28 -12.53 -7.68
C ASN A 104 -17.95 -11.22 -7.20
N SER A 105 -17.22 -10.11 -7.24
CA SER A 105 -17.72 -8.79 -6.85
C SER A 105 -16.84 -7.70 -7.44
N ARG A 106 -17.40 -6.85 -8.30
CA ARG A 106 -16.68 -5.72 -8.88
C ARG A 106 -16.28 -4.70 -7.82
N GLU A 107 -17.15 -4.44 -6.85
CA GLU A 107 -16.90 -3.47 -5.78
C GLU A 107 -15.72 -3.91 -4.90
N VAL A 108 -15.71 -5.17 -4.46
CA VAL A 108 -14.60 -5.72 -3.67
C VAL A 108 -13.31 -5.74 -4.48
N ALA A 109 -13.37 -6.15 -5.76
CA ALA A 109 -12.20 -6.13 -6.64
C ALA A 109 -11.61 -4.72 -6.75
N GLN A 110 -12.46 -3.72 -7.00
CA GLN A 110 -12.02 -2.33 -7.14
C GLN A 110 -11.41 -1.79 -5.85
N ALA A 111 -11.99 -2.09 -4.69
CA ALA A 111 -11.43 -1.71 -3.39
C ALA A 111 -10.02 -2.28 -3.19
N VAL A 112 -9.84 -3.58 -3.43
CA VAL A 112 -8.52 -4.24 -3.27
C VAL A 112 -7.51 -3.71 -4.30
N LEU A 113 -7.90 -3.56 -5.57
CA LEU A 113 -7.02 -3.07 -6.65
C LEU A 113 -6.52 -1.65 -6.37
N GLN A 114 -7.42 -0.74 -5.99
CA GLN A 114 -7.07 0.65 -5.70
C GLN A 114 -6.14 0.75 -4.48
N SER A 115 -6.45 0.05 -3.40
CA SER A 115 -5.60 0.06 -2.21
C SER A 115 -4.26 -0.66 -2.45
N ALA A 116 -4.23 -1.72 -3.25
CA ALA A 116 -2.98 -2.38 -3.62
C ALA A 116 -2.09 -1.46 -4.46
N GLU A 117 -2.66 -0.70 -5.39
CA GLU A 117 -1.94 0.34 -6.13
C GLU A 117 -1.42 1.44 -5.22
N GLU A 118 -2.27 2.00 -4.35
CA GLU A 118 -1.95 3.05 -3.38
C GLU A 118 -0.76 2.66 -2.51
N PHE A 119 -0.76 1.43 -1.98
CA PHE A 119 0.29 0.93 -1.10
C PHE A 119 1.35 0.10 -1.81
N ASN A 120 1.38 0.08 -3.15
CA ASN A 120 2.32 -0.66 -4.00
C ASN A 120 2.44 -2.16 -3.65
N ILE A 121 1.35 -2.81 -3.27
CA ILE A 121 1.29 -4.23 -2.90
C ILE A 121 1.07 -5.07 -4.17
N PRO A 122 1.82 -6.16 -4.38
CA PRO A 122 1.54 -7.12 -5.45
C PRO A 122 0.08 -7.58 -5.42
N LEU A 123 -0.61 -7.54 -6.56
CA LEU A 123 -2.04 -7.87 -6.60
C LEU A 123 -2.32 -9.29 -6.12
N SER A 124 -1.49 -10.27 -6.53
CA SER A 124 -1.63 -11.66 -6.09
C SER A 124 -1.58 -11.79 -4.57
N LEU A 125 -0.65 -11.07 -3.92
CA LEU A 125 -0.53 -11.03 -2.46
C LEU A 125 -1.73 -10.35 -1.80
N ALA A 126 -2.18 -9.20 -2.32
CA ALA A 126 -3.31 -8.46 -1.76
C ALA A 126 -4.61 -9.29 -1.80
N PHE A 127 -4.89 -9.95 -2.94
CA PHE A 127 -6.06 -10.80 -3.09
C PHE A 127 -5.94 -12.11 -2.31
N ALA A 128 -4.74 -12.70 -2.20
CA ALA A 128 -4.53 -13.89 -1.38
C ALA A 128 -4.70 -13.64 0.12
N LEU A 129 -4.28 -12.46 0.59
CA LEU A 129 -4.54 -12.01 1.94
C LEU A 129 -6.04 -11.85 2.18
N ALA A 130 -6.75 -11.09 1.34
CA ALA A 130 -8.20 -10.90 1.47
C ALA A 130 -9.01 -12.21 1.42
N HIS A 131 -8.60 -13.15 0.57
CA HIS A 131 -9.18 -14.50 0.54
C HIS A 131 -8.96 -15.24 1.86
N THR A 132 -7.75 -15.18 2.41
CA THR A 132 -7.43 -15.90 3.65
C THR A 132 -8.11 -15.28 4.87
N GLU A 133 -8.26 -13.96 4.90
CA GLU A 133 -8.92 -13.25 6.01
C GLU A 133 -10.42 -13.49 6.05
N SER A 134 -11.11 -13.36 4.92
CA SER A 134 -12.59 -13.34 4.92
C SER A 134 -13.23 -14.17 3.81
N ASN A 135 -12.43 -14.81 2.96
CA ASN A 135 -12.90 -15.36 1.68
C ASN A 135 -13.69 -14.31 0.87
N PHE A 136 -13.13 -13.08 0.82
CA PHE A 136 -13.72 -11.90 0.18
C PHE A 136 -15.06 -11.41 0.78
N LYS A 137 -15.44 -11.89 1.97
CA LYS A 137 -16.71 -11.52 2.61
C LYS A 137 -16.56 -10.22 3.39
N VAL A 138 -17.13 -9.14 2.86
CA VAL A 138 -17.16 -7.82 3.53
C VAL A 138 -17.90 -7.82 4.87
N THR A 139 -18.76 -8.80 5.14
CA THR A 139 -19.51 -8.96 6.40
C THR A 139 -18.90 -9.99 7.35
N ALA A 140 -17.66 -10.44 7.11
CA ALA A 140 -16.99 -11.37 8.01
C ALA A 140 -16.75 -10.75 9.39
N MET A 141 -16.95 -11.53 10.45
CA MET A 141 -16.75 -11.12 11.83
C MET A 141 -16.23 -12.29 12.65
N HIS A 142 -15.18 -12.07 13.42
CA HIS A 142 -14.62 -13.02 14.37
C HIS A 142 -14.46 -12.36 15.74
N LYS A 143 -14.88 -13.05 16.81
CA LYS A 143 -14.71 -12.59 18.19
C LYS A 143 -13.57 -13.37 18.85
N ASN A 144 -12.53 -12.65 19.24
CA ASN A 144 -11.36 -13.22 19.90
C ASN A 144 -11.63 -13.53 21.38
N THR A 145 -10.83 -14.43 21.95
CA THR A 145 -10.93 -14.83 23.36
C THR A 145 -10.65 -13.69 24.34
N ASN A 146 -9.86 -12.69 23.93
CA ASN A 146 -9.58 -11.49 24.71
C ASN A 146 -10.69 -10.41 24.59
N GLY A 147 -11.77 -10.70 23.87
CA GLY A 147 -12.92 -9.79 23.69
C GLY A 147 -12.79 -8.81 22.52
N SER A 148 -11.64 -8.72 21.85
CA SER A 148 -11.53 -7.94 20.61
C SER A 148 -12.29 -8.62 19.46
N ILE A 149 -12.59 -7.86 18.42
CA ILE A 149 -13.38 -8.32 17.27
C ILE A 149 -12.66 -7.94 15.98
N ASP A 150 -12.45 -8.93 15.12
CA ASP A 150 -11.95 -8.77 13.76
C ASP A 150 -13.13 -8.69 12.80
N ARG A 151 -13.13 -7.72 11.88
CA ARG A 151 -14.26 -7.45 11.00
C ARG A 151 -13.83 -7.13 9.58
N GLY A 152 -14.72 -7.45 8.64
CA GLY A 152 -14.61 -7.01 7.27
C GLY A 152 -13.72 -7.87 6.39
N LEU A 153 -13.49 -7.33 5.19
CA LEU A 153 -12.74 -7.95 4.10
C LEU A 153 -11.32 -8.37 4.51
N PHE A 154 -10.65 -7.54 5.31
CA PHE A 154 -9.29 -7.77 5.81
C PHE A 154 -9.24 -8.08 7.31
N GLN A 155 -10.37 -8.44 7.93
CA GLN A 155 -10.44 -8.81 9.36
C GLN A 155 -9.72 -7.81 10.28
N LEU A 156 -10.02 -6.52 10.11
CA LEU A 156 -9.41 -5.46 10.91
C LEU A 156 -9.89 -5.56 12.37
N ASN A 157 -8.94 -5.52 13.31
CA ASN A 157 -9.25 -5.61 14.72
C ASN A 157 -9.70 -4.26 15.30
N ASN A 158 -10.81 -4.23 16.02
CA ASN A 158 -11.34 -3.01 16.63
C ASN A 158 -10.38 -2.34 17.64
N THR A 159 -9.52 -3.11 18.31
CA THR A 159 -8.52 -2.54 19.24
C THR A 159 -7.32 -1.93 18.51
N SER A 160 -7.01 -2.41 17.30
CA SER A 160 -5.95 -1.85 16.45
C SER A 160 -6.42 -0.60 15.70
N PHE A 161 -7.71 -0.49 15.40
CA PHE A 161 -8.31 0.63 14.68
C PHE A 161 -9.43 1.30 15.50
N PRO A 162 -9.13 1.89 16.66
CA PRO A 162 -10.14 2.39 17.61
C PRO A 162 -10.90 3.64 17.12
N LYS A 163 -10.49 4.22 16.00
CA LYS A 163 -11.14 5.39 15.39
C LYS A 163 -12.17 5.04 14.31
N LEU A 164 -12.25 3.76 13.93
CA LEU A 164 -13.24 3.28 12.98
C LEU A 164 -14.54 2.98 13.70
N GLU A 165 -15.65 3.46 13.14
CA GLU A 165 -16.98 3.06 13.55
C GLU A 165 -17.27 1.64 13.03
N GLU A 166 -18.22 0.92 13.65
CA GLU A 166 -18.50 -0.48 13.28
C GLU A 166 -18.83 -0.65 11.79
N SER A 167 -19.56 0.29 11.19
CA SER A 167 -19.89 0.26 9.75
C SER A 167 -18.67 0.35 8.85
N ASP A 168 -17.63 1.07 9.29
CA ASP A 168 -16.42 1.30 8.48
C ASP A 168 -15.65 0.00 8.25
N PHE A 169 -15.71 -0.94 9.21
CA PHE A 169 -15.09 -2.24 9.05
C PHE A 169 -15.72 -3.06 7.92
N TYR A 170 -17.01 -2.87 7.67
CA TYR A 170 -17.77 -3.62 6.67
C TYR A 170 -17.83 -2.92 5.30
N ASP A 171 -17.33 -1.69 5.20
CA ASP A 171 -17.12 -1.00 3.93
C ASP A 171 -15.89 -1.58 3.21
N PRO A 172 -16.03 -2.15 2.00
CA PRO A 172 -14.92 -2.82 1.31
C PRO A 172 -13.74 -1.89 1.05
N LYS A 173 -14.00 -0.62 0.72
CA LYS A 173 -12.97 0.38 0.43
C LYS A 173 -12.16 0.71 1.68
N THR A 174 -12.82 0.97 2.79
CA THR A 174 -12.19 1.27 4.08
C THR A 174 -11.43 0.05 4.60
N SER A 175 -12.05 -1.12 4.56
CA SER A 175 -11.41 -2.38 4.97
C SER A 175 -10.13 -2.66 4.16
N ALA A 176 -10.18 -2.50 2.83
CA ALA A 176 -9.02 -2.69 1.96
C ALA A 176 -7.92 -1.65 2.19
N HIS A 177 -8.28 -0.38 2.35
CA HIS A 177 -7.32 0.69 2.57
C HIS A 177 -6.53 0.45 3.87
N TYR A 178 -7.21 0.24 5.00
CA TYR A 178 -6.52 -0.02 6.27
C TYR A 178 -5.80 -1.36 6.30
N GLY A 179 -6.39 -2.41 5.70
CA GLY A 179 -5.77 -3.72 5.61
C GLY A 179 -4.45 -3.70 4.84
N LEU A 180 -4.44 -3.11 3.64
CA LEU A 180 -3.24 -3.08 2.81
C LEU A 180 -2.22 -2.03 3.28
N SER A 181 -2.67 -0.94 3.90
CA SER A 181 -1.77 -0.01 4.62
C SER A 181 -1.02 -0.73 5.75
N HIS A 182 -1.73 -1.54 6.54
CA HIS A 182 -1.11 -2.33 7.59
C HIS A 182 -0.15 -3.39 7.05
N LEU A 183 -0.51 -4.05 5.95
CA LEU A 183 0.40 -4.98 5.26
C LEU A 183 1.66 -4.28 4.77
N ARG A 184 1.55 -3.07 4.19
CA ARG A 184 2.70 -2.26 3.79
C ARG A 184 3.61 -1.95 4.98
N PHE A 185 3.04 -1.53 6.11
CA PHE A 185 3.80 -1.35 7.34
C PHE A 185 4.56 -2.62 7.74
N CYS A 186 3.92 -3.78 7.67
CA CYS A 186 4.54 -5.07 7.99
C CYS A 186 5.68 -5.41 7.03
N LEU A 187 5.49 -5.22 5.72
CA LEU A 187 6.52 -5.46 4.69
C LEU A 187 7.76 -4.59 4.91
N ASN A 188 7.55 -3.30 5.17
CA ASN A 188 8.64 -2.37 5.46
C ASN A 188 9.38 -2.73 6.76
N THR A 189 8.67 -3.27 7.74
CA THR A 189 9.24 -3.59 9.06
C THR A 189 9.97 -4.93 9.10
N ALA A 190 9.45 -5.94 8.39
CA ALA A 190 9.91 -7.32 8.50
C ALA A 190 11.03 -7.69 7.53
N GLY A 191 11.20 -6.91 6.44
CA GLY A 191 12.25 -7.11 5.43
C GLY A 191 12.01 -8.24 4.43
N ASN A 192 11.07 -9.16 4.69
CA ASN A 192 10.61 -10.16 3.74
C ASN A 192 9.12 -10.49 3.92
N GLU A 193 8.49 -11.04 2.88
CA GLU A 193 7.05 -11.31 2.82
C GLU A 193 6.58 -12.29 3.92
N ILE A 194 7.32 -13.38 4.17
CA ILE A 194 6.95 -14.38 5.18
C ILE A 194 6.90 -13.75 6.58
N ALA A 195 7.93 -13.00 6.94
CA ALA A 195 7.97 -12.30 8.22
C ALA A 195 6.91 -11.19 8.28
N ALA A 196 6.60 -10.52 7.17
CA ALA A 196 5.55 -9.51 7.12
C ALA A 196 4.16 -10.10 7.35
N LEU A 197 3.84 -11.23 6.72
CA LEU A 197 2.59 -11.97 6.95
C LEU A 197 2.50 -12.49 8.38
N ALA A 198 3.63 -12.93 8.96
CA ALA A 198 3.69 -13.26 10.38
C ALA A 198 3.38 -12.04 11.26
N MET A 199 3.91 -10.86 10.93
CA MET A 199 3.64 -9.62 11.67
C MET A 199 2.18 -9.19 11.55
N TYR A 200 1.58 -9.35 10.37
CA TYR A 200 0.17 -9.04 10.12
C TYR A 200 -0.73 -9.90 11.02
N ASN A 201 -0.53 -11.22 11.02
CA ASN A 201 -1.37 -12.16 11.75
C ASN A 201 -1.10 -12.20 13.27
N ALA A 202 0.17 -12.26 13.67
CA ALA A 202 0.56 -12.47 15.07
C ALA A 202 0.89 -11.16 15.81
N GLY A 203 1.06 -10.06 15.09
CA GLY A 203 1.53 -8.77 15.60
C GLY A 203 3.06 -8.69 15.66
N ALA A 204 3.60 -7.52 15.31
CA ALA A 204 5.04 -7.24 15.24
C ALA A 204 5.80 -7.58 16.53
N ASN A 205 5.19 -7.37 17.70
CA ASN A 205 5.81 -7.65 18.99
C ASN A 205 6.10 -9.16 19.20
N LYS A 206 5.21 -10.05 18.75
CA LYS A 206 5.43 -11.50 18.88
C LYS A 206 6.54 -11.96 17.94
N VAL A 207 6.54 -11.46 16.71
CA VAL A 207 7.57 -11.79 15.72
C VAL A 207 8.95 -11.33 16.20
N ARG A 208 9.08 -10.07 16.68
CA ARG A 208 10.35 -9.54 17.20
C ARG A 208 10.89 -10.30 18.42
N LYS A 209 10.00 -10.88 19.23
CA LYS A 209 10.36 -11.69 20.40
C LYS A 209 10.58 -13.18 20.06
N ASN A 210 10.58 -13.56 18.78
CA ASN A 210 10.65 -14.96 18.34
C ASN A 210 9.57 -15.84 19.02
N SER A 211 8.38 -15.28 19.20
CA SER A 211 7.23 -15.93 19.84
C SER A 211 6.02 -16.02 18.90
N THR A 212 6.29 -16.12 17.59
CA THR A 212 5.26 -16.32 16.56
C THR A 212 4.57 -17.66 16.76
N PRO A 213 3.23 -17.71 16.91
CA PRO A 213 2.50 -18.96 17.07
C PRO A 213 2.66 -19.90 15.86
N GLN A 214 2.66 -21.22 16.08
CA GLN A 214 2.74 -22.18 14.98
C GLN A 214 1.56 -22.07 14.00
N ILE A 215 0.35 -21.74 14.50
CA ILE A 215 -0.83 -21.52 13.65
C ILE A 215 -0.65 -20.38 12.63
N THR A 216 0.26 -19.43 12.91
CA THR A 216 0.63 -18.38 11.95
C THR A 216 1.37 -18.95 10.74
N LEU A 217 2.09 -20.07 10.89
CA LEU A 217 2.73 -20.74 9.75
C LEU A 217 1.69 -21.35 8.80
N ASP A 218 0.62 -21.96 9.34
CA ASP A 218 -0.48 -22.49 8.54
C ASP A 218 -1.21 -21.36 7.80
N TYR A 219 -1.43 -20.23 8.47
CA TYR A 219 -1.98 -19.02 7.87
C TYR A 219 -1.11 -18.52 6.70
N ILE A 220 0.21 -18.41 6.89
CA ILE A 220 1.14 -18.00 5.83
C ILE A 220 1.10 -18.99 4.67
N SER A 221 1.08 -20.30 4.95
CA SER A 221 1.01 -21.32 3.90
C SER A 221 -0.26 -21.21 3.06
N LYS A 222 -1.41 -20.87 3.66
CA LYS A 222 -2.66 -20.65 2.92
C LYS A 222 -2.54 -19.47 1.96
N ILE A 223 -1.98 -18.35 2.42
CA ILE A 223 -1.74 -17.17 1.59
C ILE A 223 -0.80 -17.50 0.43
N GLN A 224 0.34 -18.14 0.71
CA GLN A 224 1.34 -18.46 -0.31
C GLN A 224 0.80 -19.41 -1.38
N ASN A 225 -0.02 -20.39 -1.00
CA ASN A 225 -0.62 -21.30 -1.96
C ASN A 225 -1.65 -20.59 -2.84
N TYR A 226 -2.57 -19.82 -2.24
CA TYR A 226 -3.57 -19.08 -3.02
C TYR A 226 -2.92 -17.99 -3.89
N LYS A 227 -1.86 -17.32 -3.42
CA LYS A 227 -1.06 -16.37 -4.19
C LYS A 227 -0.50 -17.04 -5.46
N ARG A 228 0.10 -18.22 -5.32
CA ARG A 228 0.66 -18.98 -6.45
C ARG A 228 -0.43 -19.36 -7.46
N ASP A 229 -1.57 -19.85 -6.99
CA ASP A 229 -2.70 -20.20 -7.84
C ASP A 229 -3.22 -18.98 -8.61
N LEU A 230 -3.30 -17.81 -7.96
CA LEU A 230 -3.65 -16.55 -8.62
C LEU A 230 -2.63 -16.15 -9.68
N GLU A 231 -1.34 -16.30 -9.41
CA GLU A 231 -0.26 -15.94 -10.34
C GLU A 231 -0.27 -16.81 -11.58
N ASP A 232 -0.46 -18.13 -11.42
CA ASP A 232 -0.51 -19.07 -12.53
C ASP A 232 -1.75 -18.83 -13.41
N ASN A 233 -2.93 -18.65 -12.80
CA ASN A 233 -4.14 -18.33 -13.55
C ASN A 233 -4.07 -16.96 -14.23
N PHE A 234 -3.53 -15.94 -13.55
CA PHE A 234 -3.34 -14.61 -14.12
C PHE A 234 -2.35 -14.63 -15.29
N ALA A 235 -1.31 -15.47 -15.21
CA ALA A 235 -0.34 -15.63 -16.29
C ALA A 235 -1.00 -16.17 -17.57
N VAL A 236 -1.87 -17.17 -17.41
CA VAL A 236 -2.61 -17.79 -18.52
C VAL A 236 -3.67 -16.86 -19.10
N GLU A 237 -4.45 -16.20 -18.24
CA GLU A 237 -5.64 -15.45 -18.68
C GLU A 237 -5.35 -14.00 -19.08
N VAL A 238 -4.33 -13.38 -18.48
CA VAL A 238 -4.04 -11.95 -18.67
C VAL A 238 -2.64 -11.74 -19.24
N LEU A 239 -1.57 -12.23 -18.59
CA LEU A 239 -0.19 -11.94 -19.04
C LEU A 239 0.04 -12.41 -20.48
N ALA A 240 -0.50 -13.57 -20.86
CA ALA A 240 -0.38 -14.11 -22.21
C ALA A 240 -0.90 -13.16 -23.30
N LEU A 241 -1.92 -12.33 -23.01
CA LEU A 241 -2.48 -11.36 -23.95
C LEU A 241 -1.53 -10.17 -24.21
N TYR A 242 -0.71 -9.82 -23.23
CA TYR A 242 0.16 -8.63 -23.26
C TYR A 242 1.63 -8.95 -23.53
N ASN A 243 2.06 -10.19 -23.30
CA ASN A 243 3.40 -10.68 -23.65
C ASN A 243 3.60 -10.83 -25.19
N THR A 244 2.51 -10.99 -25.95
CA THR A 244 2.54 -11.10 -27.41
C THR A 244 2.92 -9.81 -28.13
N GLU A 245 2.67 -8.62 -27.56
CA GLU A 245 3.14 -7.37 -28.16
C GLU A 245 4.66 -7.21 -28.05
N THR A 246 5.25 -7.65 -26.94
CA THR A 246 6.71 -7.71 -26.78
C THR A 246 7.33 -8.66 -27.79
N GLN A 247 6.73 -9.85 -28.03
CA GLN A 247 7.19 -10.75 -29.08
C GLN A 247 7.00 -10.18 -30.49
N LYS A 248 5.86 -9.54 -30.80
CA LYS A 248 5.63 -8.88 -32.09
C LYS A 248 6.64 -7.76 -32.35
N ASN A 249 6.97 -6.95 -31.34
CA ASN A 249 7.95 -5.87 -31.46
C ASN A 249 9.40 -6.37 -31.57
N LEU A 250 9.72 -7.52 -30.95
CA LEU A 250 11.02 -8.19 -31.12
C LEU A 250 11.17 -8.85 -32.49
N LEU A 251 10.09 -9.38 -33.07
CA LEU A 251 10.06 -9.92 -34.43
C LEU A 251 10.05 -8.82 -35.49
N ALA A 252 9.36 -7.70 -35.25
CA ALA A 252 9.32 -6.55 -36.15
C ALA A 252 10.64 -5.75 -36.18
N LYS A 253 11.50 -5.87 -35.15
CA LYS A 253 12.87 -5.33 -35.15
C LYS A 253 13.90 -6.24 -35.82
N LYS A 254 13.51 -7.46 -36.21
CA LYS A 254 14.39 -8.45 -36.86
C LYS A 254 14.23 -8.50 -38.39
N PHE A 255 13.42 -7.62 -38.96
CA PHE A 255 13.27 -7.39 -40.39
C PHE A 255 13.32 -5.89 -40.68
#